data_AF-A0A7S1DHH3-F1
#
_entry.id   AF-A0A7S1DHH3-F1
#
_cell.length_a   1.000
_cell.length_b   1.000
_cell.length_c   1.000
_cell.angle_alpha   90.00
_cell.angle_beta   90.00
_cell.angle_gamma   90.00
#
_symmetry.space_group_name_H-M   'P 1'
#
loop_
_entity.id
_entity.type
_entity.pdbx_description
1 polymer ?
#
loop_
_entity_poly.entity_id
_entity_poly.type
_entity_poly.pdbx_seq_one_letter_code
_entity_poly.pdbx_strand_id
1 'polypeptide(L)'
;DGVAVLRYFNEVAADSEKLPSPTPTPAQSPPVKLEIEVSPSVKSDIEAAGKAYDAVCSSVDHHCYEVPGFHADYIKSKGLGLDGVLQMTFQLAHYKLYGISASTYESANQSAYKHGRTETIRSCTLDSHAMCKVFNDASSSNSDKQAALKKAVKTHGANTKNALMGKGWDRHMFALKYEALQEGLDLPGIYQDKSYEKLSEIILSTSTLSSPHIEGGGFGPVGPNCYGLGYTTGVLRGIFDPSLEGQVGFGVACMSYKNKSKVMVDAVHDVIDDLFTVLGPMDKK
;
A
#
# COMPACT_ATOMS: atom_id res chain seq x y z
N ASP A 1 -4.76 -10.17 6.21
CA ASP A 1 -5.39 -8.85 6.48
C ASP A 1 -4.57 -7.97 7.41
N GLY A 2 -3.37 -8.38 7.84
CA GLY A 2 -2.45 -7.53 8.62
C GLY A 2 -2.82 -7.33 10.10
N VAL A 3 -4.11 -7.30 10.46
CA VAL A 3 -4.59 -6.91 11.80
C VAL A 3 -3.97 -7.72 12.94
N ALA A 4 -3.94 -9.06 12.85
CA ALA A 4 -3.39 -9.90 13.90
C ALA A 4 -1.88 -9.71 14.08
N VAL A 5 -1.14 -9.62 12.98
CA VAL A 5 0.32 -9.38 12.98
C VAL A 5 0.62 -7.99 13.54
N LEU A 6 -0.13 -6.97 13.13
CA LEU A 6 0.00 -5.61 13.65
C LEU A 6 -0.24 -5.56 15.16
N ARG A 7 -1.28 -6.25 15.65
CA ARG A 7 -1.57 -6.31 17.08
C ARG A 7 -0.44 -7.00 17.84
N TYR A 8 0.01 -8.16 17.37
CA TYR A 8 1.14 -8.88 17.96
C TYR A 8 2.39 -7.99 18.02
N PHE A 9 2.73 -7.34 16.90
CA PHE A 9 3.90 -6.47 16.81
C PHE A 9 3.83 -5.31 17.82
N ASN A 10 2.69 -4.64 17.91
CA ASN A 10 2.50 -3.52 18.85
C ASN A 10 2.65 -3.97 20.31
N GLU A 11 2.05 -5.11 20.68
CA GLU A 11 2.13 -5.61 22.05
C GLU A 11 3.54 -6.08 22.41
N VAL A 12 4.22 -6.80 21.52
CA VAL A 12 5.60 -7.27 21.74
C VAL A 12 6.56 -6.09 21.83
N ALA A 13 6.44 -5.09 20.94
CA ALA A 13 7.28 -3.90 20.99
C ALA A 13 7.09 -3.15 22.31
N ALA A 14 5.84 -2.86 22.68
CA ALA A 14 5.52 -2.15 23.91
C ALA A 14 5.93 -2.91 25.18
N ASP A 15 5.85 -4.24 25.19
CA ASP A 15 6.32 -5.09 26.29
C ASP A 15 7.85 -5.05 26.38
N SER A 16 8.55 -5.21 25.25
CA SER A 16 10.02 -5.20 25.21
C SER A 16 10.66 -3.89 25.64
N GLU A 17 9.99 -2.75 25.39
CA GLU A 17 10.44 -1.42 25.82
C GLU A 17 10.23 -1.21 27.34
N LYS A 18 9.16 -1.76 27.91
CA LYS A 18 8.84 -1.61 29.36
C LYS A 18 9.58 -2.62 30.23
N LEU A 19 9.74 -3.83 29.72
CA LEU A 19 10.36 -4.97 30.38
C LEU A 19 11.49 -5.49 29.47
N PRO A 20 12.60 -4.74 29.32
CA PRO A 20 13.76 -5.27 28.61
C PRO A 20 14.15 -6.58 29.31
N SER A 21 14.27 -7.66 28.52
CA SER A 21 14.22 -9.06 28.97
C SER A 21 14.71 -9.32 30.40
N PRO A 22 14.01 -10.20 31.16
CA PRO A 22 14.49 -10.58 32.48
C PRO A 22 15.95 -11.04 32.40
N THR A 23 16.74 -10.70 33.41
CA THR A 23 18.13 -11.14 33.59
C THR A 23 18.24 -12.60 33.15
N PRO A 24 19.12 -12.95 32.19
CA PRO A 24 19.12 -14.28 31.59
C PRO A 24 19.26 -15.34 32.67
N THR A 25 18.17 -16.06 32.92
CA THR A 25 18.20 -17.26 33.77
C THR A 25 19.00 -18.32 33.01
N PRO A 26 19.92 -19.05 33.67
CA PRO A 26 20.62 -20.16 33.01
C PRO A 26 19.59 -21.10 32.36
N ALA A 27 19.73 -21.32 31.06
CA ALA A 27 18.85 -22.23 30.35
C ALA A 27 18.91 -23.61 31.03
N GLN A 28 17.75 -24.21 31.33
CA GLN A 28 17.68 -25.52 31.99
C GLN A 28 18.33 -26.64 31.14
N SER A 29 18.40 -26.44 29.83
CA SER A 29 19.10 -27.32 28.89
C SER A 29 19.59 -26.50 27.69
N PRO A 30 20.67 -26.93 27.01
CA PRO A 30 21.14 -26.28 25.80
C PRO A 30 20.12 -26.44 24.66
N PRO A 31 20.03 -25.48 23.71
CA PRO A 31 19.23 -25.64 22.50
C PRO A 31 19.60 -26.92 21.74
N VAL A 32 18.59 -27.65 21.26
CA VAL A 32 18.78 -28.90 20.50
C VAL A 32 18.88 -28.57 19.01
N LYS A 33 19.96 -29.01 18.37
CA LYS A 33 20.10 -28.90 16.91
C LYS A 33 19.12 -29.85 16.22
N LEU A 34 18.32 -29.32 15.31
CA LEU A 34 17.48 -30.13 14.42
C LEU A 34 18.34 -30.65 13.26
N GLU A 35 18.67 -31.94 13.28
CA GLU A 35 19.38 -32.60 12.17
C GLU A 35 18.40 -32.91 11.05
N ILE A 36 18.71 -32.45 9.83
CA ILE A 36 17.92 -32.69 8.64
C ILE A 36 18.77 -33.55 7.68
N GLU A 37 18.27 -34.74 7.35
CA GLU A 37 18.93 -35.62 6.38
C GLU A 37 18.70 -35.08 4.96
N VAL A 38 19.79 -34.78 4.25
CA VAL A 38 19.74 -34.25 2.88
C VAL A 38 20.17 -35.35 1.92
N SER A 39 19.20 -36.04 1.34
CA SER A 39 19.43 -37.01 0.26
C SER A 39 19.88 -36.32 -1.04
N PRO A 40 20.42 -37.06 -2.03
CA PRO A 40 20.74 -36.49 -3.34
C PRO A 40 19.53 -35.81 -4.03
N SER A 41 18.32 -36.34 -3.86
CA SER A 41 17.11 -35.73 -4.43
C SER A 41 16.75 -34.42 -3.73
N VAL A 42 16.77 -34.40 -2.39
CA VAL A 42 16.53 -33.18 -1.60
C VAL A 42 17.59 -32.12 -1.92
N LYS A 43 18.84 -32.52 -2.13
CA LYS A 43 19.90 -31.59 -2.55
C LYS A 43 19.58 -30.97 -3.91
N SER A 44 19.14 -31.75 -4.88
CA SER A 44 18.71 -31.25 -6.19
C SER A 44 17.54 -30.27 -6.08
N ASP A 45 16.57 -30.56 -5.21
CA ASP A 45 15.43 -29.67 -4.96
C ASP A 45 15.87 -28.35 -4.33
N ILE A 46 16.80 -28.39 -3.37
CA ILE A 46 17.40 -27.18 -2.75
C ILE A 46 18.12 -26.34 -3.81
N GLU A 47 18.91 -26.95 -4.69
CA GLU A 47 19.63 -26.24 -5.75
C GLU A 47 18.67 -25.62 -6.78
N ALA A 48 17.60 -26.32 -7.14
CA ALA A 48 16.56 -25.79 -8.02
C ALA A 48 15.79 -24.63 -7.36
N ALA A 49 15.43 -24.77 -6.08
CA ALA A 49 14.77 -23.73 -5.31
C ALA A 49 15.65 -22.49 -5.16
N GLY A 50 16.96 -22.65 -4.93
CA GLY A 50 17.92 -21.56 -4.87
C GLY A 50 17.97 -20.77 -6.18
N LYS A 51 18.08 -21.46 -7.33
CA LYS A 51 18.05 -20.81 -8.65
C LYS A 51 16.74 -20.05 -8.91
N ALA A 52 15.60 -20.64 -8.51
CA ALA A 52 14.31 -19.99 -8.64
C ALA A 52 14.21 -18.74 -7.74
N TYR A 53 14.70 -18.82 -6.51
CA TYR A 53 14.75 -17.70 -5.57
C TYR A 53 15.62 -16.55 -6.10
N ASP A 54 16.83 -16.85 -6.58
CA ASP A 54 17.75 -15.86 -7.15
C ASP A 54 17.13 -15.14 -8.35
N ALA A 55 16.40 -15.87 -9.20
CA ALA A 55 15.67 -15.28 -10.33
C ALA A 55 14.56 -14.33 -9.86
N VAL A 56 13.81 -14.67 -8.81
CA VAL A 56 12.79 -13.80 -8.22
C VAL A 56 13.43 -12.53 -7.63
N CYS A 57 14.45 -12.68 -6.79
CA CYS A 57 15.16 -11.56 -6.17
C CYS A 57 15.78 -10.61 -7.20
N SER A 58 16.32 -11.15 -8.29
CA SER A 58 16.89 -10.35 -9.39
C SER A 58 15.83 -9.65 -10.25
N SER A 59 14.58 -10.09 -10.20
CA SER A 59 13.48 -9.53 -11.00
C SER A 59 12.76 -8.36 -10.32
N VAL A 60 12.81 -8.31 -8.98
CA VAL A 60 12.11 -7.33 -8.15
C VAL A 60 13.09 -6.24 -7.72
N ASP A 61 12.67 -4.99 -7.92
CA ASP A 61 13.36 -3.83 -7.37
C ASP A 61 12.49 -3.16 -6.30
N HIS A 62 13.13 -2.50 -5.33
CA HIS A 62 12.44 -1.74 -4.32
C HIS A 62 13.13 -0.40 -4.06
N HIS A 63 12.35 0.65 -3.87
CA HIS A 63 12.81 1.96 -3.47
C HIS A 63 11.87 2.52 -2.41
N CYS A 64 12.43 3.26 -1.46
CA CYS A 64 11.68 3.85 -0.37
C CYS A 64 11.92 5.35 -0.32
N TYR A 65 10.97 6.08 0.26
CA TYR A 65 11.04 7.51 0.42
C TYR A 65 10.30 7.97 1.67
N GLU A 66 10.89 8.94 2.37
CA GLU A 66 10.39 9.53 3.60
C GLU A 66 10.25 11.06 3.40
N VAL A 67 9.07 11.60 3.75
CA VAL A 67 8.78 13.04 3.68
C VAL A 67 8.47 13.57 5.06
N PRO A 68 9.32 14.46 5.62
CA PRO A 68 8.98 15.15 6.87
C PRO A 68 7.86 16.16 6.66
N GLY A 69 7.05 16.41 7.70
CA GLY A 69 6.00 17.43 7.68
C GLY A 69 4.71 17.03 6.94
N PHE A 70 4.71 15.97 6.14
CA PHE A 70 3.50 15.44 5.50
C PHE A 70 2.78 14.45 6.41
N HIS A 71 1.97 14.95 7.35
CA HIS A 71 1.32 14.13 8.38
C HIS A 71 -0.16 14.48 8.62
N ALA A 72 -0.80 13.70 9.50
CA ALA A 72 -2.24 13.76 9.75
C ALA A 72 -2.74 15.15 10.15
N ASP A 73 -2.06 15.84 11.08
CA ASP A 73 -2.49 17.15 11.55
C ASP A 73 -2.40 18.23 10.46
N TYR A 74 -1.34 18.19 9.63
CA TYR A 74 -1.22 19.06 8.47
C TYR A 74 -2.41 18.89 7.53
N ILE A 75 -2.67 17.66 7.09
CA ILE A 75 -3.74 17.37 6.12
C ILE A 75 -5.13 17.65 6.72
N LYS A 76 -5.32 17.35 8.01
CA LYS A 76 -6.56 17.66 8.73
C LYS A 76 -6.81 19.16 8.85
N SER A 77 -5.77 19.98 9.02
CA SER A 77 -5.89 21.45 9.01
C SER A 77 -6.45 21.98 7.68
N LYS A 78 -6.26 21.25 6.58
CA LYS A 78 -6.80 21.54 5.25
C LYS A 78 -8.21 20.95 5.02
N GLY A 79 -8.80 20.31 6.03
CA GLY A 79 -10.12 19.69 5.94
C GLY A 79 -10.17 18.46 5.04
N LEU A 80 -9.05 17.73 4.93
CA LEU A 80 -8.90 16.53 4.10
C LEU A 80 -8.57 15.31 4.98
N GLY A 81 -8.86 14.12 4.46
CA GLY A 81 -8.42 12.86 5.08
C GLY A 81 -7.05 12.45 4.53
N LEU A 82 -6.10 12.14 5.43
CA LEU A 82 -4.71 11.79 5.07
C LEU A 82 -4.64 10.62 4.09
N ASP A 83 -5.33 9.52 4.39
CA ASP A 83 -5.32 8.32 3.56
C ASP A 83 -5.82 8.60 2.13
N GLY A 84 -6.94 9.32 2.00
CA GLY A 84 -7.45 9.73 0.70
C GLY A 84 -6.48 10.65 -0.06
N VAL A 85 -5.78 11.55 0.63
CA VAL A 85 -4.74 12.39 -0.02
C VAL A 85 -3.59 11.52 -0.53
N LEU A 86 -3.08 10.58 0.26
CA LEU A 86 -2.00 9.68 -0.15
C LEU A 86 -2.40 8.78 -1.32
N GLN A 87 -3.64 8.27 -1.31
CA GLN A 87 -4.19 7.52 -2.43
C GLN A 87 -4.27 8.37 -3.71
N MET A 88 -4.66 9.64 -3.59
CA MET A 88 -4.66 10.58 -4.71
C MET A 88 -3.25 10.94 -5.18
N THR A 89 -2.26 11.01 -4.28
CA THR A 89 -0.84 11.14 -4.63
C THR A 89 -0.40 10.00 -5.55
N PHE A 90 -0.74 8.75 -5.22
CA PHE A 90 -0.38 7.60 -6.07
C PHE A 90 -1.09 7.62 -7.42
N GLN A 91 -2.37 8.02 -7.47
CA GLN A 91 -3.08 8.20 -8.74
C GLN A 91 -2.40 9.22 -9.64
N LEU A 92 -2.06 10.38 -9.08
CA LEU A 92 -1.45 11.48 -9.83
C LEU A 92 -0.01 11.16 -10.25
N ALA A 93 0.78 10.52 -9.39
CA ALA A 93 2.14 10.09 -9.73
C ALA A 93 2.13 9.15 -10.94
N HIS A 94 1.26 8.14 -10.93
CA HIS A 94 1.09 7.26 -12.09
C HIS A 94 0.61 8.03 -13.33
N TYR A 95 -0.38 8.91 -13.17
CA TYR A 95 -0.92 9.67 -14.29
C TYR A 95 0.13 10.60 -14.93
N LYS A 96 1.00 11.24 -14.15
CA LYS A 96 2.11 12.05 -14.66
C LYS A 96 3.12 11.21 -15.46
N LEU A 97 3.44 10.01 -14.99
CA LEU A 97 4.39 9.11 -15.65
C LEU A 97 3.85 8.52 -16.96
N TYR A 98 2.56 8.19 -16.99
CA TYR A 98 2.00 7.33 -18.04
C TYR A 98 0.84 7.95 -18.84
N GLY A 99 0.34 9.12 -18.43
CA GLY A 99 -0.78 9.82 -19.08
C GLY A 99 -2.14 9.11 -18.94
N ILE A 100 -2.21 8.01 -18.17
CA ILE A 100 -3.40 7.19 -18.00
C ILE A 100 -3.66 6.87 -16.53
N SER A 101 -4.93 6.73 -16.17
CA SER A 101 -5.34 6.28 -14.83
C SER A 101 -5.07 4.79 -14.66
N ALA A 102 -4.70 4.39 -13.45
CA ALA A 102 -4.32 3.02 -13.11
C ALA A 102 -5.42 2.29 -12.36
N SER A 103 -5.74 1.05 -12.76
CA SER A 103 -6.54 0.17 -11.92
C SER A 103 -5.84 -0.02 -10.58
N THR A 104 -6.52 0.35 -9.50
CA THR A 104 -5.90 0.49 -8.17
C THR A 104 -6.67 -0.33 -7.15
N TYR A 105 -5.93 -1.11 -6.38
CA TYR A 105 -6.39 -1.88 -5.24
C TYR A 105 -5.86 -1.24 -3.97
N GLU A 106 -6.75 -0.96 -3.04
CA GLU A 106 -6.41 -0.68 -1.64
C GLU A 106 -7.17 -1.65 -0.74
N SER A 107 -6.52 -2.18 0.30
CA SER A 107 -7.13 -3.14 1.21
C SER A 107 -8.05 -2.47 2.25
N ALA A 108 -9.31 -2.87 2.32
CA ALA A 108 -10.23 -2.57 3.42
C ALA A 108 -10.44 -3.79 4.32
N ASN A 109 -10.15 -3.69 5.62
CA ASN A 109 -10.41 -4.80 6.54
C ASN A 109 -11.93 -5.05 6.71
N GLN A 110 -12.32 -6.31 6.88
CA GLN A 110 -13.70 -6.73 7.18
C GLN A 110 -13.83 -7.37 8.57
N SER A 111 -12.89 -7.16 9.50
CA SER A 111 -12.86 -7.86 10.79
C SER A 111 -14.02 -7.50 11.73
N ALA A 112 -14.84 -6.51 11.38
CA ALA A 112 -16.11 -6.22 12.04
C ALA A 112 -17.18 -7.30 11.80
N TYR A 113 -17.01 -8.14 10.76
CA TYR A 113 -17.91 -9.23 10.41
C TYR A 113 -17.32 -10.59 10.82
N LYS A 114 -18.19 -11.56 11.13
CA LYS A 114 -17.76 -12.92 11.49
C LYS A 114 -16.98 -13.55 10.32
N HIS A 115 -15.75 -13.98 10.61
CA HIS A 115 -14.79 -14.51 9.61
C HIS A 115 -14.44 -13.53 8.48
N GLY A 116 -14.68 -12.23 8.69
CA GLY A 116 -14.37 -11.22 7.70
C GLY A 116 -12.88 -11.18 7.39
N ARG A 117 -12.59 -11.00 6.11
CA ARG A 117 -11.24 -10.89 5.55
C ARG A 117 -10.94 -9.45 5.11
N THR A 118 -10.92 -9.20 3.80
CA THR A 118 -10.78 -7.87 3.20
C THR A 118 -11.78 -7.65 2.09
N GLU A 119 -12.13 -6.39 1.85
CA GLU A 119 -12.74 -5.85 0.64
C GLU A 119 -11.73 -4.92 -0.07
N THR A 120 -12.00 -4.54 -1.31
CA THR A 120 -11.20 -3.60 -2.11
C THR A 120 -11.79 -2.19 -2.03
N ILE A 121 -10.94 -1.21 -1.77
CA ILE A 121 -11.21 0.19 -2.07
C ILE A 121 -10.59 0.47 -3.43
N ARG A 122 -11.40 0.93 -4.38
CA ARG A 122 -10.95 1.32 -5.72
C ARG A 122 -10.65 2.82 -5.74
N SER A 123 -9.38 3.19 -5.58
CA SER A 123 -8.93 4.59 -5.55
C SER A 123 -9.01 5.28 -6.92
N CYS A 124 -8.96 4.51 -8.00
CA CYS A 124 -9.19 5.02 -9.36
C CYS A 124 -10.69 5.21 -9.61
N THR A 125 -11.12 6.47 -9.64
CA THR A 125 -12.51 6.89 -9.82
C THR A 125 -12.58 8.00 -10.87
N LEU A 126 -13.79 8.38 -11.29
CA LEU A 126 -13.97 9.52 -12.19
C LEU A 126 -13.44 10.83 -11.57
N ASP A 127 -13.59 11.00 -10.26
CA ASP A 127 -13.10 12.19 -9.56
C ASP A 127 -11.57 12.18 -9.41
N SER A 128 -10.95 11.01 -9.16
CA SER A 128 -9.49 10.92 -9.13
C SER A 128 -8.89 11.18 -10.51
N HIS A 129 -9.50 10.64 -11.57
CA HIS A 129 -9.10 10.92 -12.95
C HIS A 129 -9.26 12.41 -13.32
N ALA A 130 -10.39 13.03 -12.94
CA ALA A 130 -10.60 14.46 -13.16
C ALA A 130 -9.55 15.31 -12.43
N MET A 131 -9.24 14.96 -11.18
CA MET A 131 -8.18 15.59 -10.40
C MET A 131 -6.80 15.43 -11.07
N CYS A 132 -6.47 14.24 -11.60
CA CYS A 132 -5.24 14.04 -12.34
C CYS A 132 -5.13 14.97 -13.55
N LYS A 133 -6.22 15.16 -14.30
CA LYS A 133 -6.25 16.08 -15.45
C LYS A 133 -6.03 17.53 -15.04
N VAL A 134 -6.68 17.99 -13.96
CA VAL A 134 -6.54 19.37 -13.46
C VAL A 134 -5.12 19.64 -12.95
N PHE A 135 -4.51 18.68 -12.25
CA PHE A 135 -3.13 18.83 -11.79
C PHE A 135 -2.12 18.86 -12.94
N ASN A 136 -2.38 18.12 -14.02
CA ASN A 136 -1.53 18.03 -15.20
C ASN A 136 -1.79 19.13 -16.25
N ASP A 137 -2.72 20.05 -15.99
CA ASP A 137 -3.00 21.20 -16.84
C ASP A 137 -2.29 22.45 -16.30
N ALA A 138 -1.34 22.98 -17.09
CA ALA A 138 -0.56 24.16 -16.73
C ALA A 138 -1.41 25.45 -16.60
N SER A 139 -2.63 25.47 -17.16
CA SER A 139 -3.55 26.60 -17.05
C SER A 139 -4.42 26.57 -15.78
N SER A 140 -4.48 25.42 -15.09
CA SER A 140 -5.29 25.26 -13.89
C SER A 140 -4.67 25.97 -12.68
N SER A 141 -5.47 26.77 -11.98
CA SER A 141 -5.02 27.49 -10.78
C SER A 141 -4.83 26.55 -9.59
N ASN A 142 -4.10 26.99 -8.56
CA ASN A 142 -4.01 26.23 -7.30
C ASN A 142 -5.39 26.05 -6.65
N SER A 143 -6.32 27.00 -6.82
CA SER A 143 -7.69 26.87 -6.30
C SER A 143 -8.46 25.76 -7.01
N ASP A 144 -8.31 25.64 -8.34
CA ASP A 144 -8.93 24.55 -9.11
C ASP A 144 -8.37 23.18 -8.69
N LYS A 145 -7.04 23.11 -8.52
CA LYS A 145 -6.34 21.91 -8.02
C LYS A 145 -6.82 21.52 -6.62
N GLN A 146 -6.93 22.47 -5.69
CA GLN A 146 -7.48 22.22 -4.34
C GLN A 146 -8.93 21.70 -4.40
N ALA A 147 -9.79 22.31 -5.22
CA ALA A 147 -11.18 21.89 -5.37
C ALA A 147 -11.30 20.47 -5.92
N ALA A 148 -10.51 20.15 -6.96
CA ALA A 148 -10.48 18.82 -7.56
C ALA A 148 -9.95 17.76 -6.57
N LEU A 149 -8.87 18.06 -5.84
CA LEU A 149 -8.33 17.20 -4.79
C LEU A 149 -9.37 16.93 -3.70
N LYS A 150 -10.02 17.97 -3.19
CA LYS A 150 -11.05 17.83 -2.14
C LYS A 150 -12.21 16.94 -2.59
N LYS A 151 -12.62 17.06 -3.86
CA LYS A 151 -13.68 16.21 -4.43
C LYS A 151 -13.22 14.75 -4.50
N ALA A 152 -12.03 14.49 -5.04
CA ALA A 152 -11.50 13.14 -5.17
C ALA A 152 -11.28 12.45 -3.81
N VAL A 153 -10.74 13.17 -2.83
CA VAL A 153 -10.57 12.70 -1.44
C VAL A 153 -11.91 12.39 -0.78
N LYS A 154 -12.93 13.23 -1.00
CA LYS A 154 -14.29 12.97 -0.48
C LYS A 154 -14.89 11.69 -1.08
N THR A 155 -14.71 11.47 -2.38
CA THR A 155 -15.17 10.26 -3.07
C THR A 155 -14.42 9.02 -2.56
N HIS A 156 -13.11 9.11 -2.37
CA HIS A 156 -12.32 8.06 -1.72
C HIS A 156 -12.86 7.73 -0.32
N GLY A 157 -13.06 8.73 0.54
CA GLY A 157 -13.60 8.50 1.89
C GLY A 157 -14.99 7.84 1.91
N ALA A 158 -15.86 8.16 0.93
CA ALA A 158 -17.14 7.48 0.78
C ALA A 158 -16.97 6.01 0.35
N ASN A 159 -16.05 5.73 -0.56
CA ASN A 159 -15.72 4.37 -0.99
C ASN A 159 -15.11 3.55 0.15
N THR A 160 -14.19 4.14 0.94
CA THR A 160 -13.62 3.52 2.15
C THR A 160 -14.71 3.14 3.14
N LYS A 161 -15.64 4.06 3.43
CA LYS A 161 -16.78 3.76 4.31
C LYS A 161 -17.62 2.60 3.77
N ASN A 162 -17.96 2.62 2.49
CA ASN A 162 -18.75 1.55 1.87
C ASN A 162 -18.03 0.21 1.94
N ALA A 163 -16.74 0.17 1.59
CA ALA A 163 -15.92 -1.04 1.65
C ALA A 163 -15.91 -1.60 3.07
N LEU A 164 -15.56 -0.79 4.09
CA LEU A 164 -15.53 -1.22 5.50
C LEU A 164 -16.91 -1.68 6.04
N MET A 165 -18.00 -1.24 5.43
CA MET A 165 -19.37 -1.67 5.76
C MET A 165 -19.86 -2.88 4.93
N GLY A 166 -18.96 -3.59 4.25
CA GLY A 166 -19.30 -4.74 3.40
C GLY A 166 -20.13 -4.37 2.16
N LYS A 167 -20.09 -3.09 1.73
CA LYS A 167 -20.80 -2.56 0.55
C LYS A 167 -19.86 -2.30 -0.62
N GLY A 168 -18.65 -2.84 -0.58
CA GLY A 168 -17.81 -2.96 -1.77
C GLY A 168 -18.39 -4.01 -2.73
N TRP A 169 -17.89 -4.04 -3.96
CA TRP A 169 -18.40 -4.92 -5.00
C TRP A 169 -17.38 -5.94 -5.48
N ASP A 170 -16.08 -5.73 -5.24
CA ASP A 170 -15.01 -6.59 -5.74
C ASP A 170 -15.11 -8.02 -5.18
N ARG A 171 -15.31 -8.18 -3.86
CA ARG A 171 -15.47 -9.53 -3.28
C ARG A 171 -16.79 -10.17 -3.66
N HIS A 172 -17.85 -9.39 -3.85
CA HIS A 172 -19.13 -9.90 -4.36
C HIS A 172 -18.97 -10.44 -5.79
N MET A 173 -18.33 -9.69 -6.69
CA MET A 173 -18.03 -10.13 -8.05
C MET A 173 -17.14 -11.37 -8.06
N PHE A 174 -16.14 -11.43 -7.19
CA PHE A 174 -15.28 -12.62 -7.01
C PHE A 174 -16.09 -13.83 -6.55
N ALA A 175 -16.96 -13.69 -5.55
CA ALA A 175 -17.78 -14.79 -5.03
C ALA A 175 -18.71 -15.33 -6.12
N LEU A 176 -19.43 -14.47 -6.84
CA LEU A 176 -20.30 -14.88 -7.96
C LEU A 176 -19.53 -15.62 -9.07
N LYS A 177 -18.31 -15.16 -9.39
CA LYS A 177 -17.43 -15.86 -10.35
C LYS A 177 -17.05 -17.25 -9.83
N TYR A 178 -16.68 -17.33 -8.55
CA TYR A 178 -16.27 -18.57 -7.91
C TYR A 178 -17.41 -19.59 -7.87
N GLU A 179 -18.63 -19.17 -7.48
CA GLU A 179 -19.82 -20.02 -7.47
C GLU A 179 -20.13 -20.58 -8.86
N ALA A 180 -20.12 -19.75 -9.91
CA ALA A 180 -20.34 -20.22 -11.28
C ALA A 180 -19.33 -21.31 -11.69
N LEU A 181 -18.06 -21.17 -11.30
CA LEU A 181 -17.02 -22.16 -11.57
C LEU A 181 -17.20 -23.46 -10.76
N GLN A 182 -17.62 -23.36 -9.50
CA GLN A 182 -17.87 -24.54 -8.65
C GLN A 182 -19.05 -25.36 -9.18
N GLU A 183 -20.09 -24.70 -9.68
CA GLU A 183 -21.27 -25.34 -10.27
C GLU A 183 -21.03 -25.84 -11.71
N GLY A 184 -19.83 -25.65 -12.26
CA GLY A 184 -19.49 -26.06 -13.63
C GLY A 184 -20.25 -25.29 -14.71
N LEU A 185 -20.72 -24.08 -14.40
CA LEU A 185 -21.40 -23.20 -15.34
C LEU A 185 -20.40 -22.46 -16.22
N ASP A 186 -20.84 -22.11 -17.43
CA ASP A 186 -20.10 -21.15 -18.24
C ASP A 186 -20.01 -19.81 -17.51
N LEU A 187 -18.84 -19.18 -17.57
CA LEU A 187 -18.64 -17.87 -16.93
C LEU A 187 -19.59 -16.84 -17.55
N PRO A 188 -20.36 -16.08 -16.76
CA PRO A 188 -21.19 -15.00 -17.28
C PRO A 188 -20.38 -14.00 -18.10
N GLY A 189 -20.99 -13.44 -19.16
CA GLY A 189 -20.30 -12.58 -20.14
C GLY A 189 -19.55 -11.38 -19.54
N ILE A 190 -20.01 -10.85 -18.40
CA ILE A 190 -19.30 -9.79 -17.67
C ILE A 190 -17.87 -10.16 -17.29
N TYR A 191 -17.60 -11.43 -16.97
CA TYR A 191 -16.26 -11.91 -16.61
C TYR A 191 -15.37 -12.21 -17.82
N GLN A 192 -15.97 -12.30 -19.01
CA GLN A 192 -15.28 -12.47 -20.29
C GLN A 192 -15.01 -11.13 -20.99
N ASP A 193 -15.61 -10.04 -20.50
CA ASP A 193 -15.43 -8.72 -21.06
C ASP A 193 -14.01 -8.19 -20.81
N LYS A 194 -13.41 -7.58 -21.84
CA LYS A 194 -12.06 -6.98 -21.75
C LYS A 194 -11.97 -5.89 -20.67
N SER A 195 -13.08 -5.24 -20.34
CA SER A 195 -13.16 -4.26 -19.26
C SER A 195 -12.97 -4.92 -17.90
N TYR A 196 -13.52 -6.11 -17.69
CA TYR A 196 -13.33 -6.88 -16.45
C TYR A 196 -11.89 -7.41 -16.35
N GLU A 197 -11.31 -7.86 -17.47
CA GLU A 197 -9.88 -8.19 -17.56
C GLU A 197 -9.02 -6.99 -17.16
N LYS A 198 -9.27 -5.81 -17.77
CA LYS A 198 -8.50 -4.59 -17.48
C LYS A 198 -8.66 -4.12 -16.04
N LEU A 199 -9.86 -4.24 -15.48
CA LEU A 199 -10.16 -3.93 -14.09
C LEU A 199 -9.44 -4.87 -13.12
N SER A 200 -9.28 -6.15 -13.50
CA SER A 200 -8.61 -7.17 -12.71
C SER A 200 -7.08 -7.06 -12.78
N GLU A 201 -6.54 -6.44 -13.83
CA GLU A 201 -5.12 -6.07 -13.91
C GLU A 201 -4.82 -4.92 -12.95
N ILE A 202 -4.49 -5.24 -11.70
CA ILE A 202 -4.09 -4.24 -10.70
C ILE A 202 -2.72 -3.67 -11.08
N ILE A 203 -2.68 -2.35 -11.30
CA ILE A 203 -1.47 -1.60 -11.63
C ILE A 203 -0.88 -0.93 -10.39
N LEU A 204 -1.73 -0.43 -9.49
CA LEU A 204 -1.31 0.07 -8.19
C LEU A 204 -1.94 -0.81 -7.11
N SER A 205 -1.13 -1.58 -6.41
CA SER A 205 -1.56 -2.33 -5.23
C SER A 205 -1.04 -1.60 -4.02
N THR A 206 -1.93 -1.08 -3.18
CA THR A 206 -1.58 -0.24 -2.03
C THR A 206 -2.03 -0.88 -0.72
N SER A 207 -1.23 -0.68 0.33
CA SER A 207 -1.63 -1.05 1.68
C SER A 207 -0.96 -0.13 2.68
N THR A 208 -1.72 0.26 3.70
CA THR A 208 -1.20 1.03 4.83
C THR A 208 -1.19 0.21 6.11
N LEU A 209 -0.19 0.46 6.94
CA LEU A 209 -0.14 0.05 8.34
C LEU A 209 0.36 1.25 9.14
N SER A 210 -0.37 1.63 10.17
CA SER A 210 0.04 2.71 11.07
C SER A 210 0.23 2.15 12.47
N SER A 211 1.45 2.34 12.99
CA SER A 211 1.83 2.05 14.37
C SER A 211 3.08 2.86 14.69
N PRO A 212 3.21 3.39 15.93
CA PRO A 212 4.46 4.03 16.37
C PRO A 212 5.66 3.07 16.43
N HIS A 213 5.41 1.77 16.38
CA HIS A 213 6.45 0.73 16.40
C HIS A 213 6.82 0.23 14.99
N ILE A 214 6.06 0.58 13.95
CA ILE A 214 6.36 0.17 12.58
C ILE A 214 7.11 1.28 11.87
N GLU A 215 8.31 0.95 11.39
CA GLU A 215 9.17 1.88 10.66
C GLU A 215 8.78 1.96 9.18
N GLY A 216 8.34 0.85 8.62
CA GLY A 216 7.92 0.75 7.23
C GLY A 216 7.28 -0.61 6.93
N GLY A 217 6.75 -0.74 5.72
CA GLY A 217 6.20 -1.99 5.24
C GLY A 217 6.20 -2.01 3.72
N GLY A 218 6.37 -3.18 3.13
CA GLY A 218 6.40 -3.36 1.68
C GLY A 218 5.98 -4.77 1.30
N PHE A 219 5.55 -4.93 0.06
CA PHE A 219 5.14 -6.21 -0.50
C PHE A 219 5.38 -6.19 -2.01
N GLY A 220 5.66 -7.36 -2.56
CA GLY A 220 5.91 -7.50 -3.99
C GLY A 220 4.67 -7.16 -4.83
N PRO A 221 4.86 -6.69 -6.08
CA PRO A 221 3.76 -6.42 -7.01
C PRO A 221 2.93 -7.69 -7.30
N VAL A 222 1.61 -7.53 -7.50
CA VAL A 222 0.68 -8.66 -7.75
C VAL A 222 0.59 -9.05 -9.23
N GLY A 223 1.36 -8.39 -10.09
CA GLY A 223 1.39 -8.61 -11.53
C GLY A 223 2.59 -7.93 -12.18
N PRO A 224 2.90 -8.26 -13.44
CA PRO A 224 4.12 -7.81 -14.12
C PRO A 224 4.20 -6.29 -14.34
N ASN A 225 3.04 -5.62 -14.39
CA ASN A 225 2.93 -4.17 -14.57
C ASN A 225 2.59 -3.43 -13.27
N CYS A 226 2.51 -4.14 -12.15
CA CYS A 226 2.05 -3.60 -10.88
C CYS A 226 3.18 -2.90 -10.12
N TYR A 227 2.80 -1.87 -9.36
CA TYR A 227 3.56 -1.30 -8.25
C TYR A 227 2.95 -1.77 -6.94
N GLY A 228 3.73 -2.41 -6.09
CA GLY A 228 3.39 -2.67 -4.69
C GLY A 228 3.79 -1.49 -3.83
N LEU A 229 2.82 -0.76 -3.27
CA LEU A 229 3.02 0.48 -2.51
C LEU A 229 2.59 0.26 -1.06
N GLY A 230 3.56 -0.03 -0.20
CA GLY A 230 3.37 -0.02 1.25
C GLY A 230 3.65 1.36 1.80
N TYR A 231 2.77 1.92 2.63
CA TYR A 231 2.98 3.25 3.19
C TYR A 231 2.58 3.37 4.65
N THR A 232 3.28 4.26 5.36
CA THR A 232 3.12 4.52 6.78
C THR A 232 3.09 6.03 7.02
N THR A 233 2.50 6.43 8.15
CA THR A 233 2.45 7.82 8.59
C THR A 233 2.68 7.84 10.09
N GLY A 234 3.50 8.78 10.56
CA GLY A 234 3.87 8.85 11.97
C GLY A 234 5.28 9.37 12.16
N VAL A 235 5.93 8.96 13.24
CA VAL A 235 7.33 9.29 13.50
C VAL A 235 8.21 8.52 12.52
N LEU A 236 8.97 9.23 11.71
CA LEU A 236 9.98 8.70 10.81
C LEU A 236 11.15 8.19 11.64
N ARG A 237 11.67 7.02 11.27
CA ARG A 237 12.82 6.40 11.93
C ARG A 237 14.13 6.70 11.20
N GLY A 238 14.09 7.46 10.11
CA GLY A 238 15.26 7.84 9.34
C GLY A 238 15.99 6.64 8.75
N ILE A 239 15.24 5.60 8.35
CA ILE A 239 15.79 4.34 7.83
C ILE A 239 16.62 4.62 6.57
N PHE A 240 16.15 5.54 5.75
CA PHE A 240 16.77 5.88 4.47
C PHE A 240 17.51 7.22 4.53
N ASP A 241 17.07 8.13 5.39
CA ASP A 241 17.77 9.36 5.72
C ASP A 241 17.78 9.56 7.25
N PRO A 242 18.92 9.27 7.92
CA PRO A 242 19.04 9.42 9.37
C PRO A 242 18.75 10.84 9.89
N SER A 243 18.83 11.87 9.04
CA SER A 243 18.48 13.25 9.43
C SER A 243 16.98 13.45 9.67
N LEU A 244 16.15 12.52 9.19
CA LEU A 244 14.70 12.53 9.36
C LEU A 244 14.24 11.79 10.62
N GLU A 245 15.13 11.13 11.33
CA GLU A 245 14.78 10.38 12.55
C GLU A 245 14.08 11.29 13.58
N GLY A 246 12.95 10.82 14.12
CA GLY A 246 12.15 11.53 15.11
C GLY A 246 11.22 12.60 14.53
N GLN A 247 11.33 12.93 13.24
CA GLN A 247 10.40 13.85 12.58
C GLN A 247 9.06 13.16 12.30
N VAL A 248 7.96 13.91 12.23
CA VAL A 248 6.64 13.36 11.87
C VAL A 248 6.40 13.54 10.38
N GLY A 249 6.03 12.47 9.69
CA GLY A 249 5.90 12.49 8.24
C GLY A 249 5.22 11.27 7.63
N PHE A 250 5.50 11.08 6.35
CA PHE A 250 4.99 10.03 5.49
C PHE A 250 6.15 9.19 4.97
N GLY A 251 6.01 7.86 5.00
CA GLY A 251 6.94 6.92 4.39
C GLY A 251 6.23 6.06 3.35
N VAL A 252 6.89 5.79 2.24
CA VAL A 252 6.43 4.84 1.21
C VAL A 252 7.56 3.93 0.76
N ALA A 253 7.27 2.64 0.69
CA ALA A 253 8.07 1.64 0.00
C ALA A 253 7.34 1.21 -1.27
N CYS A 254 8.02 1.32 -2.40
CA CYS A 254 7.54 0.85 -3.68
C CYS A 254 8.35 -0.37 -4.12
N MET A 255 7.67 -1.45 -4.49
CA MET A 255 8.27 -2.60 -5.16
C MET A 255 7.69 -2.73 -6.57
N SER A 256 8.53 -3.08 -7.54
CA SER A 256 8.07 -3.37 -8.89
C SER A 256 8.93 -4.45 -9.54
N TYR A 257 8.59 -4.82 -10.77
CA TYR A 257 9.49 -5.57 -11.62
C TYR A 257 10.22 -4.63 -12.58
N LYS A 258 11.42 -5.02 -13.00
CA LYS A 258 12.21 -4.36 -14.06
C LYS A 258 12.67 -2.93 -13.70
N ASN A 259 13.08 -2.67 -12.46
CA ASN A 259 13.72 -1.41 -12.04
C ASN A 259 12.83 -0.16 -12.17
N LYS A 260 11.51 -0.30 -12.06
CA LYS A 260 10.56 0.81 -12.23
C LYS A 260 10.14 1.47 -10.91
N SER A 261 10.48 0.89 -9.77
CA SER A 261 10.01 1.38 -8.46
C SER A 261 10.61 2.74 -8.12
N LYS A 262 11.87 2.99 -8.52
CA LYS A 262 12.50 4.31 -8.38
C LYS A 262 11.72 5.41 -9.10
N VAL A 263 11.37 5.18 -10.36
CA VAL A 263 10.63 6.17 -11.18
C VAL A 263 9.29 6.50 -10.53
N MET A 264 8.62 5.50 -9.97
CA MET A 264 7.36 5.71 -9.26
C MET A 264 7.54 6.48 -7.95
N VAL A 265 8.58 6.18 -7.17
CA VAL A 265 8.90 6.88 -5.92
C VAL A 265 9.28 8.33 -6.18
N ASP A 266 10.12 8.59 -7.19
CA ASP A 266 10.49 9.95 -7.60
C ASP A 266 9.24 10.74 -8.03
N ALA A 267 8.32 10.12 -8.79
CA ALA A 267 7.05 10.76 -9.15
C ALA A 267 6.13 11.01 -7.95
N VAL A 268 6.12 10.13 -6.94
CA VAL A 268 5.40 10.36 -5.69
C VAL A 268 5.97 11.56 -4.94
N HIS A 269 7.29 11.68 -4.87
CA HIS A 269 7.97 12.83 -4.28
C HIS A 269 7.56 14.14 -4.97
N ASP A 270 7.67 14.20 -6.29
CA ASP A 270 7.31 15.39 -7.07
C ASP A 270 5.83 15.80 -6.86
N VAL A 271 4.94 14.81 -6.68
CA VAL A 271 3.54 15.09 -6.37
C VAL A 271 3.35 15.63 -4.95
N ILE A 272 4.13 15.16 -3.98
CA ILE A 272 4.06 15.70 -2.61
C ILE A 272 4.52 17.18 -2.58
N ASP A 273 5.56 17.54 -3.32
CA ASP A 273 6.00 18.94 -3.48
C ASP A 273 4.92 19.82 -4.14
N ASP A 274 4.26 19.31 -5.18
CA ASP A 274 3.09 19.96 -5.78
C ASP A 274 1.98 20.14 -4.77
N LEU A 275 1.71 19.13 -3.93
CA LEU A 275 0.67 19.21 -2.91
C LEU A 275 0.99 20.24 -1.83
N PHE A 276 2.24 20.37 -1.40
CA PHE A 276 2.65 21.46 -0.50
C PHE A 276 2.42 22.84 -1.14
N THR A 277 2.73 22.97 -2.42
CA THR A 277 2.49 24.22 -3.18
C THR A 277 0.99 24.53 -3.31
N VAL A 278 0.18 23.51 -3.60
CA VAL A 278 -1.27 23.65 -3.79
C VAL A 278 -1.98 23.90 -2.46
N LEU A 279 -1.66 23.17 -1.38
CA LEU A 279 -2.34 23.27 -0.09
C LEU A 279 -1.81 24.39 0.81
N GLY A 280 -0.61 24.89 0.50
CA GLY A 280 0.09 25.91 1.30
C GLY A 280 0.59 25.38 2.65
N PRO A 281 1.30 26.21 3.43
CA PRO A 281 1.91 25.82 4.69
C PRO A 281 0.86 25.44 5.74
N MET A 282 1.28 24.73 6.79
CA MET A 282 0.44 24.53 7.97
C MET A 282 0.19 25.87 8.67
N ASP A 283 -1.07 26.18 8.97
CA ASP A 283 -1.38 27.37 9.77
C ASP A 283 -0.79 27.16 11.17
N LYS A 284 0.16 28.01 11.57
CA LYS A 284 0.67 28.04 12.95
C LYS A 284 -0.45 28.54 13.85
N LYS A 285 -1.18 27.64 14.50
CA LYS A 285 -2.05 27.96 15.63
C LYS A 285 -1.35 27.65 16.93
#